data_AF-A0A1W9S0N9-F1
#
_entry.id   AF-A0A1W9S0N9-F1
#
_cell.length_a   1.000
_cell.length_b   1.000
_cell.length_c   1.000
_cell.angle_alpha   90.00
_cell.angle_beta   90.00
_cell.angle_gamma   90.00
#
_symmetry.space_group_name_H-M   'P 1'
#
loop_
_entity.id
_entity.type
_entity.pdbx_description
1 polymer ?
#
loop_
_entity_poly.entity_id
_entity_poly.type
_entity_poly.pdbx_seq_one_letter_code
_entity_poly.pdbx_strand_id
1 'polypeptide(L)'
;MIEERRVLSETTCNYIKAAMDRVVSEGFAKEAFISGYRVAGKTGTAEKMSRDGEGEKYFSQMVAFFPSDDPAYLVFVLFDEPEYPFFGSRVAAPAIKEIITNIILLYNLPPMYKYLYSYPEVLVSKRGDIPNFVDLKLADAYRIALENGLYPVFTNRGDRVKKQFQGVDDKMSGVIELILGGDGMPYMVGLPSGYALSYLVREGYEYKILGDGDTVV
;
A
#
# COMPACT_ATOMS: atom_id res chain seq x y z
N MET A 1 -33.01 6.74 -5.53
CA MET A 1 -31.75 7.38 -5.95
C MET A 1 -31.02 7.81 -4.68
N ILE A 2 -29.74 7.51 -4.55
CA ILE A 2 -28.92 8.09 -3.48
C ILE A 2 -28.63 9.52 -3.93
N GLU A 3 -29.08 10.51 -3.16
CA GLU A 3 -28.82 11.91 -3.46
C GLU A 3 -27.40 12.26 -3.02
N GLU A 4 -26.55 12.64 -3.97
CA GLU A 4 -25.17 12.98 -3.68
C GLU A 4 -25.11 14.37 -3.04
N ARG A 5 -24.84 14.40 -1.73
CA ARG A 5 -24.77 15.63 -0.95
C ARG A 5 -23.32 15.93 -0.57
N ARG A 6 -22.80 17.06 -1.01
CA ARG A 6 -21.52 17.59 -0.53
C ARG A 6 -21.70 18.13 0.90
N VAL A 7 -21.12 17.41 1.87
CA VAL A 7 -21.17 17.79 3.31
C VAL A 7 -19.93 18.56 3.78
N LEU A 8 -18.81 18.46 3.07
CA LEU A 8 -17.55 19.13 3.37
C LEU A 8 -16.99 19.81 2.12
N SER A 9 -16.20 20.87 2.32
CA SER A 9 -15.43 21.48 1.22
C SER A 9 -14.31 20.56 0.75
N GLU A 10 -13.91 20.68 -0.51
CA GLU A 10 -12.80 19.91 -1.06
C GLU A 10 -11.49 20.16 -0.30
N THR A 11 -11.23 21.41 0.09
CA THR A 11 -10.08 21.80 0.90
C THR A 11 -10.09 21.08 2.26
N THR A 12 -11.25 21.03 2.93
CA THR A 12 -11.39 20.31 4.20
C THR A 12 -11.18 18.80 4.02
N CYS A 13 -11.75 18.22 2.97
CA CYS A 13 -11.53 16.81 2.64
C CYS A 13 -10.05 16.51 2.42
N ASN A 14 -9.34 17.32 1.64
CA ASN A 14 -7.91 17.11 1.39
C ASN A 14 -7.07 17.18 2.66
N TYR A 15 -7.39 18.11 3.57
CA TYR A 15 -6.73 18.18 4.87
C TYR A 15 -6.99 16.92 5.72
N ILE A 16 -8.25 16.45 5.77
CA ILE A 16 -8.63 15.25 6.52
C ILE A 16 -7.96 14.00 5.93
N LYS A 17 -7.95 13.84 4.61
CA LYS A 17 -7.27 12.72 3.93
C LYS A 17 -5.79 12.67 4.30
N ALA A 18 -5.09 13.82 4.23
CA ALA A 18 -3.69 13.91 4.59
C ALA A 18 -3.45 13.60 6.09
N ALA A 19 -4.33 14.07 6.99
CA ALA A 19 -4.22 13.77 8.41
C ALA A 19 -4.43 12.27 8.71
N MET A 20 -5.44 11.65 8.10
CA MET A 20 -5.75 10.22 8.26
C MET A 20 -4.69 9.31 7.65
N ASP A 21 -4.06 9.74 6.56
CA ASP A 21 -2.89 9.06 6.00
C ASP A 21 -1.73 9.01 7.01
N ARG A 22 -1.43 10.15 7.65
CA ARG A 22 -0.37 10.21 8.68
C ARG A 22 -0.68 9.38 9.92
N VAL A 23 -1.95 9.15 10.25
CA VAL A 23 -2.34 8.23 11.34
C VAL A 23 -1.84 6.81 11.07
N VAL A 24 -1.83 6.38 9.81
CA VAL A 24 -1.36 5.06 9.38
C VAL A 24 0.15 5.05 9.18
N SER A 25 0.72 6.05 8.50
CA SER A 25 2.15 6.05 8.19
C SER A 25 3.05 6.37 9.39
N GLU A 26 2.65 7.33 10.22
CA GLU A 26 3.47 7.87 11.31
C GLU A 26 2.86 7.61 12.70
N GLY A 27 1.54 7.42 12.77
CA GLY A 27 0.76 7.42 14.00
C GLY A 27 0.49 6.06 14.62
N PHE A 28 -0.65 5.98 15.34
CA PHE A 28 -1.04 4.79 16.11
C PHE A 28 -1.64 3.66 15.27
N ALA A 29 -1.88 3.87 13.97
CA ALA A 29 -2.47 2.86 13.08
C ALA A 29 -1.44 2.21 12.14
N LYS A 30 -0.16 2.18 12.53
CA LYS A 30 0.94 1.58 11.74
C LYS A 30 0.71 0.13 11.34
N GLU A 31 -0.08 -0.61 12.11
CA GLU A 31 -0.45 -1.99 11.76
C GLU A 31 -1.31 -2.07 10.47
N ALA A 32 -1.92 -0.96 10.04
CA ALA A 32 -2.62 -0.84 8.76
C ALA A 32 -1.70 -0.40 7.60
N PHE A 33 -0.41 -0.14 7.85
CA PHE A 33 0.53 0.30 6.82
C PHE A 33 0.80 -0.83 5.83
N ILE A 34 0.68 -0.49 4.55
CA ILE A 34 0.99 -1.36 3.43
C ILE A 34 2.04 -0.66 2.59
N SER A 35 3.21 -1.29 2.48
CA SER A 35 4.29 -0.73 1.69
C SER A 35 3.82 -0.55 0.25
N GLY A 36 4.02 0.64 -0.30
CA GLY A 36 3.64 0.97 -1.67
C GLY A 36 2.21 1.48 -1.86
N TYR A 37 1.42 1.55 -0.80
CA TYR A 37 0.06 2.04 -0.86
C TYR A 37 -0.16 3.08 0.23
N ARG A 38 -0.79 4.20 -0.16
CA ARG A 38 -1.22 5.23 0.78
C ARG A 38 -2.59 4.82 1.30
N VAL A 39 -2.61 4.34 2.53
CA VAL A 39 -3.82 3.98 3.25
C VAL A 39 -4.09 5.10 4.26
N ALA A 40 -5.24 5.74 4.14
CA ALA A 40 -5.69 6.71 5.12
C ALA A 40 -6.77 6.08 5.98
N GLY A 41 -6.65 6.21 7.31
CA GLY A 41 -7.60 5.57 8.20
C GLY A 41 -7.61 6.13 9.59
N LYS A 42 -8.59 5.69 10.37
CA LYS A 42 -8.72 6.07 11.78
C LYS A 42 -9.17 4.87 12.60
N THR A 43 -8.43 4.63 13.67
CA THR A 43 -8.77 3.65 14.71
C THR A 43 -9.80 4.22 15.68
N GLY A 44 -10.65 3.33 16.19
CA GLY A 44 -11.56 3.57 17.30
C GLY A 44 -11.52 2.41 18.28
N THR A 45 -11.53 2.76 19.56
CA THR A 45 -11.77 1.83 20.66
C THR A 45 -12.88 2.45 21.48
N ALA A 46 -14.05 1.82 21.51
CA ALA A 46 -15.22 2.37 22.20
C ALA A 46 -15.66 1.44 23.31
N GLU A 47 -15.85 1.97 24.51
CA GLU A 47 -16.40 1.21 25.63
C GLU A 47 -17.87 0.88 25.39
N LYS A 48 -18.24 -0.38 25.65
CA LYS A 48 -19.62 -0.85 25.65
C LYS A 48 -20.16 -0.71 27.07
N MET A 49 -21.34 -0.10 27.18
CA MET A 49 -22.04 -0.01 28.46
C MET A 49 -22.52 -1.39 28.87
N SER A 50 -21.96 -1.92 29.96
CA SER A 50 -22.38 -3.21 30.54
C SER A 50 -23.72 -3.02 31.25
N ARG A 51 -24.75 -3.79 30.88
CA ARG A 51 -26.07 -3.75 31.52
C ARG A 51 -26.07 -4.39 32.92
N ASP A 52 -25.16 -5.33 33.14
CA ASP A 52 -25.21 -6.24 34.29
C ASP A 52 -23.96 -6.12 35.20
N GLY A 53 -23.11 -5.11 34.98
CA GLY A 53 -21.88 -4.91 35.75
C GLY A 53 -20.78 -5.93 35.45
N GLU A 54 -20.97 -6.80 34.47
CA GLU A 54 -19.91 -7.65 33.92
C GLU A 54 -18.84 -6.77 33.26
N GLY A 55 -17.59 -7.23 33.26
CA GLY A 55 -16.37 -6.44 33.03
C GLY A 55 -16.34 -5.54 31.78
N GLU A 56 -15.28 -4.73 31.68
CA GLU A 56 -15.12 -3.74 30.60
C GLU A 56 -15.15 -4.41 29.22
N LYS A 57 -16.19 -4.11 28.45
CA LYS A 57 -16.41 -4.59 27.08
C LYS A 57 -16.10 -3.47 26.10
N TYR A 58 -15.56 -3.81 24.93
CA TYR A 58 -15.13 -2.83 23.95
C TYR A 58 -15.59 -3.20 22.55
N PHE A 59 -15.81 -2.18 21.72
CA PHE A 59 -15.72 -2.29 20.27
C PHE A 59 -14.31 -1.91 19.83
N SER A 60 -13.70 -2.76 19.00
CA SER A 60 -12.43 -2.48 18.36
C SER A 60 -12.65 -2.27 16.88
N GLN A 61 -12.40 -1.06 16.38
CA GLN A 61 -12.80 -0.68 15.03
C GLN A 61 -11.78 0.16 14.31
N MET A 62 -11.82 0.09 12.99
CA MET A 62 -11.06 0.95 12.11
C MET A 62 -11.81 1.16 10.80
N VAL A 63 -11.82 2.40 10.33
CA VAL A 63 -12.17 2.75 8.95
C VAL A 63 -10.92 3.14 8.21
N ALA A 64 -10.78 2.68 6.97
CA ALA A 64 -9.70 3.06 6.08
C ALA A 64 -10.21 3.21 4.64
N PHE A 65 -9.55 4.06 3.88
CA PHE A 65 -9.73 4.16 2.44
C PHE A 65 -8.39 4.21 1.74
N PHE A 66 -8.35 3.68 0.51
CA PHE A 66 -7.16 3.66 -0.31
C PHE A 66 -7.52 3.65 -1.82
N PRO A 67 -6.65 4.18 -2.68
CA PRO A 67 -5.58 5.13 -2.40
C PRO A 67 -6.04 6.38 -1.60
N SER A 68 -5.19 6.95 -0.74
CA SER A 68 -5.62 8.09 0.10
C SER A 68 -5.84 9.39 -0.68
N ASP A 69 -5.18 9.56 -1.82
CA ASP A 69 -5.22 10.73 -2.68
C ASP A 69 -6.43 10.70 -3.62
N ASP A 70 -6.68 9.55 -4.24
CA ASP A 70 -7.87 9.25 -5.05
C ASP A 70 -8.58 7.97 -4.53
N PRO A 71 -9.44 8.10 -3.50
CA PRO A 71 -10.06 6.94 -2.85
C PRO A 71 -11.02 6.18 -3.75
N ALA A 72 -10.63 4.95 -4.10
CA ALA A 72 -11.48 4.01 -4.84
C ALA A 72 -12.13 2.95 -3.94
N TYR A 73 -11.53 2.68 -2.79
CA TYR A 73 -11.97 1.65 -1.84
C TYR A 73 -12.12 2.23 -0.44
N LEU A 74 -13.18 1.81 0.26
CA LEU A 74 -13.39 2.07 1.68
C LEU A 74 -13.64 0.74 2.38
N VAL A 75 -12.90 0.51 3.46
CA VAL A 75 -13.00 -0.69 4.29
C VAL A 75 -13.29 -0.26 5.73
N PHE A 76 -14.30 -0.88 6.32
CA PHE A 76 -14.64 -0.71 7.73
C PHE A 76 -14.63 -2.07 8.40
N VAL A 77 -13.91 -2.18 9.51
CA VAL A 77 -13.85 -3.39 10.33
C VAL A 77 -14.25 -3.02 11.74
N LEU A 78 -15.11 -3.85 12.33
CA LEU A 78 -15.53 -3.77 13.72
C LEU A 78 -15.47 -5.17 14.33
N PHE A 79 -14.76 -5.29 15.43
CA PHE A 79 -14.78 -6.44 16.31
C PHE A 79 -15.62 -6.11 17.52
N ASP A 80 -16.57 -6.99 17.83
CA ASP A 80 -17.41 -6.88 19.00
C ASP A 80 -16.83 -7.70 20.15
N GLU A 81 -16.63 -7.05 21.31
CA GLU A 81 -16.12 -7.66 22.54
C GLU A 81 -14.82 -8.48 22.36
N PRO A 82 -13.76 -7.95 21.71
CA PRO A 82 -12.50 -8.67 21.63
C PRO A 82 -11.82 -8.75 23.00
N GLU A 83 -11.16 -9.88 23.26
CA GLU A 83 -10.29 -10.02 24.43
C GLU A 83 -9.07 -9.09 24.33
N TYR A 84 -8.37 -8.88 25.46
CA TYR A 84 -7.16 -8.07 25.47
C TYR A 84 -6.07 -8.67 24.56
N PRO A 85 -5.40 -7.87 23.71
CA PRO A 85 -5.53 -6.41 23.56
C PRO A 85 -6.74 -6.02 22.69
N PHE A 86 -7.64 -5.17 23.20
CA PHE A 86 -8.87 -4.78 22.52
C PHE A 86 -8.74 -3.48 21.68
N PHE A 87 -7.59 -2.82 21.66
CA PHE A 87 -7.42 -1.53 20.97
C PHE A 87 -7.60 -1.66 19.45
N GLY A 88 -8.31 -0.71 18.82
CA GLY A 88 -8.51 -0.67 17.36
C GLY A 88 -7.20 -0.71 16.56
N SER A 89 -6.12 -0.11 17.10
CA SER A 89 -4.78 -0.17 16.52
C SER A 89 -4.13 -1.55 16.55
N ARG A 90 -4.58 -2.46 17.42
CA ARG A 90 -3.99 -3.78 17.66
C ARG A 90 -4.84 -4.91 17.09
N VAL A 91 -6.15 -4.72 16.98
CA VAL A 91 -7.09 -5.74 16.45
C VAL A 91 -7.59 -5.36 15.06
N ALA A 92 -8.21 -4.19 14.92
CA ALA A 92 -8.85 -3.79 13.67
C ALA A 92 -7.85 -3.38 12.57
N ALA A 93 -6.74 -2.73 12.94
CA ALA A 93 -5.74 -2.28 11.98
C ALA A 93 -5.04 -3.42 11.20
N PRO A 94 -4.60 -4.53 11.83
CA PRO A 94 -4.10 -5.69 11.10
C PRO A 94 -5.14 -6.30 10.14
N ALA A 95 -6.41 -6.39 10.56
CA ALA A 95 -7.48 -6.91 9.71
C ALA A 95 -7.72 -6.03 8.48
N ILE A 96 -7.70 -4.70 8.65
CA ILE A 96 -7.74 -3.73 7.55
C ILE A 96 -6.57 -3.97 6.59
N LYS A 97 -5.35 -4.15 7.10
CA LYS A 97 -4.16 -4.43 6.28
C LYS A 97 -4.34 -5.68 5.43
N GLU A 98 -4.82 -6.77 6.03
CA GLU A 98 -5.05 -8.02 5.33
C GLU A 98 -6.11 -7.88 4.24
N ILE A 99 -7.25 -7.25 4.54
CA ILE A 99 -8.33 -7.02 3.57
C ILE A 99 -7.84 -6.17 2.40
N ILE A 100 -7.17 -5.04 2.68
CA ILE A 100 -6.65 -4.16 1.63
C ILE A 100 -5.59 -4.87 0.79
N THR A 101 -4.69 -5.64 1.43
CA THR A 101 -3.69 -6.45 0.71
C THR A 101 -4.37 -7.47 -0.21
N ASN A 102 -5.42 -8.14 0.25
CA ASN A 102 -6.17 -9.08 -0.57
C ASN A 102 -6.89 -8.38 -1.74
N ILE A 103 -7.45 -7.18 -1.55
CA ILE A 103 -8.02 -6.38 -2.64
C ILE A 103 -6.93 -6.03 -3.66
N ILE A 104 -5.77 -5.56 -3.20
CA ILE A 104 -4.62 -5.24 -4.06
C ILE A 104 -4.22 -6.44 -4.91
N LEU A 105 -4.06 -7.62 -4.28
CA LEU A 105 -3.66 -8.84 -4.96
C LEU A 105 -4.74 -9.35 -5.94
N LEU A 106 -6.01 -9.30 -5.53
CA LEU A 106 -7.13 -9.80 -6.33
C LEU A 106 -7.37 -8.96 -7.59
N TYR A 107 -7.26 -7.64 -7.47
CA TYR A 107 -7.44 -6.72 -8.59
C TYR A 107 -6.14 -6.34 -9.29
N ASN A 108 -5.01 -6.93 -8.87
CA ASN A 108 -3.67 -6.61 -9.35
C ASN A 108 -3.45 -5.09 -9.40
N LEU A 109 -3.81 -4.42 -8.31
CA LEU A 109 -3.65 -2.97 -8.20
C LEU A 109 -2.16 -2.65 -8.24
N PRO A 110 -1.74 -1.67 -9.03
CA PRO A 110 -0.34 -1.29 -9.08
C PRO A 110 0.03 -0.50 -7.81
N PRO A 111 1.25 -0.67 -7.30
CA PRO A 111 1.75 0.16 -6.21
C PRO A 111 1.87 1.62 -6.64
N MET A 112 1.67 2.54 -5.68
CA MET A 112 1.83 3.97 -5.93
C MET A 112 3.27 4.41 -5.72
N TYR A 113 4.05 4.25 -6.79
CA TYR A 113 5.49 4.42 -6.75
C TYR A 113 5.96 5.85 -6.45
N LYS A 114 5.14 6.87 -6.74
CA LYS A 114 5.43 8.29 -6.49
C LYS A 114 5.71 8.55 -4.99
N TYR A 115 5.17 7.70 -4.12
CA TYR A 115 5.25 7.87 -2.67
C TYR A 115 6.31 7.00 -1.99
N LEU A 116 6.99 6.09 -2.69
CA LEU A 116 8.13 5.36 -2.12
C LEU A 116 9.24 6.29 -1.64
N TYR A 117 9.42 7.41 -2.35
CA TYR A 117 10.38 8.47 -2.01
C TYR A 117 9.94 9.34 -0.85
N SER A 118 8.66 9.26 -0.44
CA SER A 118 8.11 10.02 0.68
C SER A 118 8.35 9.35 2.04
N TYR A 119 8.77 8.07 2.05
CA TYR A 119 9.07 7.29 3.26
C TYR A 119 10.52 6.79 3.24
N PRO A 120 11.51 7.65 3.56
CA PRO A 120 12.93 7.32 3.46
C PRO A 120 13.35 6.13 4.34
N GLU A 121 12.60 5.82 5.40
CA GLU A 121 12.84 4.61 6.22
C GLU A 121 12.56 3.29 5.50
N VAL A 122 11.75 3.28 4.43
CA VAL A 122 11.52 2.11 3.57
C VAL A 122 12.71 1.88 2.62
N LEU A 123 13.47 2.94 2.30
CA LEU A 123 14.58 2.91 1.36
C LEU A 123 15.92 2.49 1.99
N VAL A 124 15.94 2.27 3.31
CA VAL A 124 17.17 1.92 4.03
C VAL A 124 16.91 0.71 4.92
N SER A 125 16.95 -0.50 4.36
CA SER A 125 17.43 -1.65 5.15
C SER A 125 17.88 -2.86 4.32
N LYS A 126 19.01 -3.42 4.78
CA LYS A 126 19.69 -4.68 4.46
C LYS A 126 20.31 -4.86 3.07
N ARG A 127 21.65 -4.70 3.04
CA ARG A 127 22.55 -5.58 2.27
C ARG A 127 22.39 -7.00 2.83
N GLY A 128 21.48 -7.78 2.27
CA GLY A 128 21.35 -9.21 2.49
C GLY A 128 21.25 -9.93 1.14
N ASP A 129 21.30 -11.26 1.16
CA ASP A 129 21.06 -12.05 -0.05
C ASP A 129 19.62 -11.82 -0.53
N ILE A 130 19.47 -11.27 -1.73
CA ILE A 130 18.16 -11.06 -2.34
C ILE A 130 17.60 -12.43 -2.73
N PRO A 131 16.38 -12.78 -2.29
CA PRO A 131 15.74 -14.02 -2.72
C PRO A 131 15.60 -14.10 -4.24
N ASN A 132 15.59 -15.33 -4.76
CA ASN A 132 15.15 -15.56 -6.13
C ASN A 132 13.61 -15.60 -6.15
N PHE A 133 13.03 -14.67 -6.89
CA PHE A 133 11.59 -14.52 -7.06
C PHE A 133 11.07 -15.13 -8.36
N VAL A 134 11.96 -15.55 -9.27
CA VAL A 134 11.56 -16.12 -10.57
C VAL A 134 10.66 -17.35 -10.36
N ASP A 135 9.62 -17.44 -11.19
CA ASP A 135 8.53 -18.43 -11.14
C ASP A 135 7.65 -18.39 -9.89
N LEU A 136 7.91 -17.55 -8.89
CA LEU A 136 6.97 -17.36 -7.78
C LEU A 136 5.67 -16.72 -8.29
N LYS A 137 4.56 -17.08 -7.64
CA LYS A 137 3.30 -16.37 -7.84
C LYS A 137 3.42 -14.96 -7.29
N LEU A 138 2.69 -14.00 -7.87
CA LEU A 138 2.69 -12.59 -7.47
C LEU A 138 2.49 -12.42 -5.96
N ALA A 139 1.49 -13.10 -5.39
CA ALA A 139 1.21 -13.02 -3.94
C ALA A 139 2.38 -13.53 -3.08
N ASP A 140 2.99 -14.66 -3.47
CA ASP A 140 4.15 -15.21 -2.76
C ASP A 140 5.37 -14.30 -2.89
N ALA A 141 5.62 -13.78 -4.09
CA ALA A 141 6.71 -12.87 -4.36
C ALA A 141 6.57 -11.56 -3.58
N TYR A 142 5.34 -11.02 -3.52
CA TYR A 142 5.03 -9.84 -2.71
C TYR A 142 5.31 -10.09 -1.23
N ARG A 143 4.76 -11.18 -0.68
CA ARG A 143 4.94 -11.55 0.73
C ARG A 143 6.42 -11.76 1.08
N ILE A 144 7.14 -12.56 0.30
CA ILE A 144 8.56 -12.87 0.53
C ILE A 144 9.41 -11.61 0.41
N ALA A 145 9.12 -10.73 -0.54
CA ALA A 145 9.84 -9.47 -0.67
C ALA A 145 9.69 -8.64 0.61
N LEU A 146 8.46 -8.43 1.08
CA LEU A 146 8.19 -7.66 2.29
C LEU A 146 8.81 -8.29 3.55
N GLU A 147 8.75 -9.62 3.71
CA GLU A 147 9.39 -10.36 4.81
C GLU A 147 10.92 -10.16 4.84
N ASN A 148 11.53 -9.96 3.66
CA ASN A 148 12.95 -9.71 3.52
C ASN A 148 13.31 -8.20 3.54
N GLY A 149 12.34 -7.34 3.85
CA GLY A 149 12.54 -5.88 3.84
C GLY A 149 12.72 -5.30 2.44
N LEU A 150 12.39 -6.07 1.40
CA LEU A 150 12.41 -5.63 0.02
C LEU A 150 11.04 -5.10 -0.39
N TYR A 151 11.07 -4.08 -1.21
CA TYR A 151 9.90 -3.45 -1.79
C TYR A 151 9.73 -3.89 -3.25
N PRO A 152 8.75 -4.75 -3.56
CA PRO A 152 8.56 -5.27 -4.91
C PRO A 152 7.87 -4.24 -5.83
N VAL A 153 8.44 -4.05 -7.01
CA VAL A 153 7.88 -3.27 -8.13
C VAL A 153 7.46 -4.25 -9.22
N PHE A 154 6.16 -4.35 -9.49
CA PHE A 154 5.64 -5.19 -10.58
C PHE A 154 5.37 -4.35 -11.82
N THR A 155 5.99 -4.70 -12.94
CA THR A 155 5.94 -3.91 -14.17
C THR A 155 4.96 -4.49 -15.20
N ASN A 156 4.87 -5.81 -15.36
CA ASN A 156 3.93 -6.43 -16.31
C ASN A 156 2.65 -6.91 -15.62
N ARG A 157 1.64 -7.30 -16.42
CA ARG A 157 0.48 -8.07 -15.93
C ARG A 157 0.86 -9.55 -15.80
N GLY A 158 0.08 -10.31 -15.03
CA GLY A 158 0.24 -11.76 -14.89
C GLY A 158 0.17 -12.21 -13.44
N ASP A 159 0.32 -13.51 -13.21
CA ASP A 159 0.25 -14.11 -11.87
C ASP A 159 1.60 -14.65 -11.39
N ARG A 160 2.64 -14.63 -12.24
CA ARG A 160 3.97 -15.19 -11.96
C ARG A 160 5.10 -14.29 -12.41
N VAL A 161 6.16 -14.26 -11.62
CA VAL A 161 7.42 -13.55 -11.93
C VAL A 161 8.21 -14.31 -12.99
N LYS A 162 8.72 -13.61 -13.99
CA LYS A 162 9.59 -14.13 -15.06
C LYS A 162 11.00 -13.58 -15.02
N LYS A 163 11.17 -12.34 -14.56
CA LYS A 163 12.48 -11.72 -14.39
C LYS A 163 12.51 -10.91 -13.11
N GLN A 164 13.69 -10.74 -12.53
CA GLN A 164 13.90 -9.84 -11.41
C GLN A 164 15.11 -8.94 -11.64
N PHE A 165 15.06 -7.71 -11.13
CA PHE A 165 16.18 -6.77 -11.16
C PHE A 165 16.27 -6.01 -9.84
N GLN A 166 17.45 -5.97 -9.23
CA GLN A 166 17.66 -5.15 -8.03
C GLN A 166 17.69 -3.66 -8.42
N GLY A 167 17.15 -2.79 -7.55
CA GLY A 167 17.29 -1.36 -7.67
C GLY A 167 18.76 -0.94 -7.85
N VAL A 168 18.99 -0.05 -8.81
CA VAL A 168 20.31 0.15 -9.43
C VAL A 168 21.18 1.16 -8.66
N ASP A 169 20.59 1.93 -7.74
CA ASP A 169 21.29 2.94 -6.94
C ASP A 169 21.14 2.69 -5.42
N ASP A 170 22.01 3.33 -4.62
CA ASP A 170 22.01 3.19 -3.15
C ASP A 170 20.67 3.60 -2.53
N LYS A 171 19.92 4.52 -3.17
CA LYS A 171 18.60 5.00 -2.72
C LYS A 171 17.47 4.02 -3.03
N MET A 172 17.67 3.10 -3.96
CA MET A 172 16.73 2.06 -4.39
C MET A 172 17.20 0.66 -3.96
N SER A 173 18.20 0.55 -3.09
CA SER A 173 18.75 -0.73 -2.62
C SER A 173 17.70 -1.65 -1.96
N GLY A 174 16.67 -1.07 -1.35
CA GLY A 174 15.51 -1.80 -0.81
C GLY A 174 14.43 -2.15 -1.84
N VAL A 175 14.55 -1.74 -3.11
CA VAL A 175 13.57 -1.98 -4.17
C VAL A 175 13.98 -3.19 -5.01
N ILE A 176 13.06 -4.12 -5.24
CA ILE A 176 13.23 -5.26 -6.14
C ILE A 176 12.20 -5.19 -7.26
N GLU A 177 12.66 -5.07 -8.50
CA GLU A 177 11.79 -5.16 -9.66
C GLU A 177 11.47 -6.62 -9.97
N LEU A 178 10.19 -6.91 -10.18
CA LEU A 178 9.66 -8.22 -10.51
C LEU A 178 8.79 -8.13 -11.77
N ILE A 179 9.32 -8.58 -12.91
CA ILE A 179 8.60 -8.57 -14.18
C ILE A 179 7.69 -9.80 -14.24
N LEU A 180 6.38 -9.59 -14.37
CA LEU A 180 5.40 -10.66 -14.52
C LEU A 180 5.33 -11.21 -15.96
N GLY A 181 4.88 -12.45 -16.10
CA GLY A 181 4.90 -13.16 -17.38
C GLY A 181 3.75 -12.89 -18.36
N GLY A 182 2.84 -11.97 -18.07
CA GLY A 182 1.75 -11.61 -18.98
C GLY A 182 2.18 -10.58 -20.02
N ASP A 183 1.47 -10.61 -21.16
CA ASP A 183 1.65 -9.67 -22.25
C ASP A 183 1.06 -8.29 -21.93
N GLY A 184 1.63 -7.24 -22.52
CA GLY A 184 1.09 -5.89 -22.48
C GLY A 184 2.12 -4.82 -22.13
N MET A 185 1.72 -3.56 -22.29
CA MET A 185 2.52 -2.41 -21.87
C MET A 185 2.77 -2.49 -20.36
N PRO A 186 4.03 -2.33 -19.92
CA PRO A 186 4.37 -2.26 -18.50
C PRO A 186 3.66 -1.10 -17.82
N TYR A 187 3.14 -1.33 -16.62
CA TYR A 187 2.51 -0.30 -15.82
C TYR A 187 3.58 0.53 -15.11
N MET A 188 3.80 1.76 -15.60
CA MET A 188 4.85 2.66 -15.10
C MET A 188 4.31 3.92 -14.41
N VAL A 189 2.99 4.05 -14.28
CA VAL A 189 2.39 5.26 -13.70
C VAL A 189 2.86 5.42 -12.25
N GLY A 190 3.38 6.61 -11.96
CA GLY A 190 3.94 6.97 -10.66
C GLY A 190 5.36 6.50 -10.42
N LEU A 191 5.99 5.70 -11.31
CA LEU A 191 7.40 5.38 -11.18
C LEU A 191 8.24 6.66 -11.31
N PRO A 192 9.36 6.77 -10.58
CA PRO A 192 10.33 7.83 -10.79
C PRO A 192 10.74 7.87 -12.24
N SER A 193 10.77 9.08 -12.80
CA SER A 193 11.14 9.30 -14.20
C SER A 193 12.45 8.58 -14.58
N GLY A 194 13.50 8.71 -13.74
CA GLY A 194 14.78 8.02 -13.96
C GLY A 194 14.68 6.49 -13.98
N TYR A 195 13.88 5.90 -13.09
CA TYR A 195 13.68 4.46 -13.04
C TYR A 195 12.87 3.97 -14.25
N ALA A 196 11.73 4.62 -14.55
CA ALA A 196 10.90 4.28 -15.71
C ALA A 196 11.69 4.38 -17.02
N LEU A 197 12.51 5.42 -17.19
CA LEU A 197 13.38 5.57 -18.35
C LEU A 197 14.41 4.43 -18.44
N SER A 198 15.07 4.09 -17.33
CA SER A 198 16.03 2.98 -17.30
C SER A 198 15.40 1.64 -17.69
N TYR A 199 14.16 1.39 -17.25
CA TYR A 199 13.38 0.23 -17.64
C TYR A 199 13.08 0.23 -19.15
N LEU A 200 12.55 1.35 -19.66
CA LEU A 200 12.14 1.49 -21.07
C LEU A 200 13.32 1.23 -22.00
N VAL A 201 14.48 1.82 -21.69
CA VAL A 201 15.73 1.61 -22.43
C VAL A 201 16.19 0.15 -22.34
N ARG A 202 16.14 -0.47 -21.15
CA ARG A 202 16.61 -1.85 -20.93
C ARG A 202 15.76 -2.88 -21.69
N GLU A 203 14.45 -2.72 -21.70
CA GLU A 203 13.54 -3.64 -22.40
C GLU A 203 13.31 -3.24 -23.87
N GLY A 204 13.96 -2.18 -24.37
CA GLY A 204 13.94 -1.79 -25.78
C GLY A 204 12.65 -1.14 -26.26
N TYR A 205 11.90 -0.50 -25.37
CA TYR A 205 10.70 0.26 -25.74
C TYR A 205 11.06 1.59 -26.37
N GLU A 206 10.35 1.98 -27.43
CA GLU A 206 10.35 3.37 -27.90
C GLU A 206 9.55 4.24 -26.94
N TYR A 207 10.08 5.42 -26.61
CA TYR A 207 9.44 6.33 -25.66
C TYR A 207 9.58 7.79 -26.08
N LYS A 208 8.66 8.63 -25.57
CA LYS A 208 8.71 10.08 -25.69
C LYS A 208 8.46 10.71 -24.32
N ILE A 209 9.36 11.61 -23.91
CA ILE A 209 9.21 12.36 -22.66
C ILE A 209 8.28 13.54 -22.92
N LEU A 210 7.24 13.71 -22.09
CA LEU A 210 6.30 14.83 -22.14
C LEU A 210 6.28 15.52 -20.78
N GLY A 211 6.86 16.72 -20.70
CA GLY A 211 6.96 17.52 -19.47
C GLY A 211 8.12 17.10 -18.55
N ASP A 212 8.20 17.76 -17.39
CA ASP A 212 9.35 17.67 -16.46
C ASP A 212 9.02 16.87 -15.17
N GLY A 213 7.95 16.08 -15.15
CA GLY A 213 7.42 15.40 -13.94
C GLY A 213 7.41 13.87 -13.98
N ASP A 214 7.22 13.23 -12.81
CA ASP A 214 7.27 11.77 -12.58
C ASP A 214 6.04 10.98 -13.10
N THR A 215 5.40 11.41 -14.18
CA THR A 215 4.24 10.69 -14.75
C THR A 215 4.60 10.17 -16.13
N VAL A 216 4.81 8.86 -16.22
CA VAL A 216 4.97 8.14 -17.49
C VAL A 216 3.63 7.47 -17.82
N VAL A 217 3.04 7.86 -18.95
CA VAL A 217 1.84 7.24 -19.55
C VAL A 217 2.28 6.43 -20.76
#